data_AF-R7UE31-F1
#
_entry.id   AF-R7UE31-F1
#
_cell.length_a   1.000
_cell.length_b   1.000
_cell.length_c   1.000
_cell.angle_alpha   90.00
_cell.angle_beta   90.00
_cell.angle_gamma   90.00
#
_symmetry.space_group_name_H-M   'P 1'
#
loop_
_entity.id
_entity.type
_entity.pdbx_description
1 polymer ?
#
loop_
_entity_poly.entity_id
_entity_poly.type
_entity_poly.pdbx_seq_one_letter_code
_entity_poly.pdbx_strand_id
1 'polypeptide(L)' 'LVSVVDRISRAFEQGEVTIGVLIVFKKAFDTIQHKILLSKLLRYGIRSTPHRWFTNYLSGHQKRV' A
#
# COMPACT_ATOMS: atom_id res chain seq x y z
N LEU A 1 -5.29 -16.99 6.71
CA LEU A 1 -4.47 -16.88 7.94
C LEU A 1 -4.05 -18.26 8.43
N VAL A 2 -4.98 -19.18 8.68
CA VAL A 2 -4.70 -20.58 9.06
C VAL A 2 -3.69 -21.27 8.12
N SER A 3 -3.83 -21.11 6.81
CA SER A 3 -2.90 -21.70 5.82
C SER A 3 -1.48 -21.13 5.85
N VAL A 4 -1.32 -19.88 6.29
CA VAL A 4 0.00 -19.25 6.45
C VAL A 4 0.66 -19.76 7.71
N VAL A 5 -0.11 -19.88 8.80
CA VAL A 5 0.36 -20.45 10.07
C VAL A 5 0.77 -21.91 9.88
N ASP A 6 -0.06 -22.72 9.21
CA ASP A 6 0.25 -24.13 8.92
C ASP A 6 1.54 -24.28 8.09
N ARG A 7 1.75 -23.43 7.08
CA ARG A 7 3.01 -23.40 6.30
C ARG A 7 4.23 -23.01 7.13
N ILE A 8 4.11 -22.01 7.99
CA ILE A 8 5.20 -21.57 8.88
C ILE A 8 5.52 -22.68 9.89
N SER A 9 4.51 -23.34 10.46
CA SER A 9 4.69 -24.46 11.38
C SER A 9 5.40 -25.64 10.72
N ARG A 10 5.02 -26.02 9.50
CA ARG A 10 5.68 -27.10 8.75
C ARG A 10 7.12 -26.75 8.38
N ALA A 11 7.38 -25.52 7.92
CA ALA A 11 8.73 -25.06 7.61
C ALA A 11 9.62 -25.06 8.86
N PHE A 12 9.07 -24.68 10.02
CA PHE A 12 9.77 -24.74 11.30
C PHE A 12 10.10 -26.18 11.71
N GLU A 13 9.15 -27.11 11.59
CA GLU A 13 9.36 -28.54 11.85
C GLU A 13 10.43 -29.17 10.94
N GLN A 14 10.57 -28.66 9.71
CA GLN A 14 11.54 -29.13 8.72
C GLN A 14 12.91 -28.45 8.84
N GLY A 15 13.10 -27.54 9.80
CA GLY A 15 14.33 -26.78 9.97
C GLY A 15 14.60 -25.76 8.85
N GLU A 16 13.58 -25.39 8.09
CA GLU A 16 13.70 -24.41 7.01
C GLU A 16 13.69 -22.98 7.54
N VAL A 17 14.46 -22.11 6.89
CA VAL A 17 14.50 -20.68 7.21
C VAL A 17 13.24 -20.01 6.65
N THR A 18 12.39 -19.50 7.53
CA THR A 18 11.17 -18.77 7.17
C THR A 18 11.34 -17.27 7.36
N ILE A 19 11.04 -16.48 6.34
CA ILE A 19 11.07 -15.01 6.39
C ILE A 19 9.64 -14.47 6.25
N GLY A 20 9.15 -13.80 7.29
CA GLY A 20 7.86 -13.10 7.26
C GLY A 20 8.02 -11.64 6.86
N VAL A 21 7.41 -11.23 5.75
CA VAL A 21 7.34 -9.82 5.34
C VAL A 21 5.96 -9.27 5.67
N LEU A 22 5.89 -8.40 6.68
CA LEU A 22 4.67 -7.69 7.06
C LEU A 22 4.70 -6.28 6.45
N ILE A 23 3.82 -6.02 5.47
CA ILE A 23 3.68 -4.70 4.87
C ILE A 23 2.62 -3.91 5.66
N VAL A 24 3.06 -2.87 6.36
CA VAL A 24 2.16 -1.99 7.11
C VAL A 24 1.66 -0.89 6.18
N PHE A 25 0.44 -1.04 5.65
CA PHE A 25 -0.19 -0.03 4.78
C PHE A 25 -0.71 1.21 5.53
N LYS A 26 -0.67 1.22 6.86
CA LYS A 26 -1.27 2.25 7.71
C LYS A 26 -0.74 3.67 7.45
N LYS A 27 0.46 3.80 6.88
CA LYS A 27 1.08 5.08 6.46
C LYS A 27 1.46 5.11 4.97
N ALA A 28 1.15 4.07 4.20
CA ALA A 28 1.59 4.01 2.81
C ALA A 28 1.08 5.22 2.01
N PHE A 29 -0.14 5.68 2.27
CA PHE A 29 -0.69 6.88 1.63
C PHE A 29 0.00 8.18 2.05
N ASP A 30 0.56 8.26 3.25
CA ASP A 30 1.32 9.43 3.72
C ASP A 30 2.75 9.44 3.15
N THR A 31 3.34 8.26 2.90
CA THR A 31 4.73 8.13 2.42
C THR A 31 4.85 8.10 0.90
N ILE A 32 3.77 7.78 0.17
CA ILE A 32 3.78 7.75 -1.29
C ILE A 32 3.88 9.18 -1.82
N GLN A 33 4.82 9.43 -2.74
CA GLN A 33 4.89 10.72 -3.45
C GLN A 33 3.59 10.97 -4.23
N HIS A 34 2.81 11.96 -3.78
CA HIS A 34 1.47 12.26 -4.29
C HIS A 34 1.48 12.55 -5.80
N LYS A 35 2.57 13.16 -6.32
CA LYS A 35 2.76 13.43 -7.74
C LYS A 35 2.84 12.14 -8.59
N ILE A 36 3.53 11.11 -8.09
CA ILE A 36 3.66 9.82 -8.79
C ILE A 36 2.30 9.10 -8.78
N LEU A 37 1.59 9.13 -7.66
CA LEU A 37 0.25 8.54 -7.53
C LEU A 37 -0.73 9.20 -8.51
N LEU A 38 -0.82 10.53 -8.51
CA LEU A 38 -1.70 11.29 -9.41
C LEU A 38 -1.37 11.07 -10.89
N SER A 39 -0.09 10.91 -11.24
CA SER A 39 0.34 10.60 -12.61
C SER A 39 -0.07 9.18 -13.04
N LYS A 40 0.03 8.21 -12.13
CA LYS A 40 -0.45 6.84 -12.38
C LYS A 40 -1.96 6.78 -12.56
N LEU A 41 -2.72 7.54 -11.77
CA LEU A 41 -4.18 7.62 -11.90
C LEU A 41 -4.58 8.15 -13.29
N LEU A 42 -3.91 9.18 -13.81
CA LEU A 42 -4.12 9.67 -15.18
C LEU A 42 -3.83 8.58 -16.22
N ARG A 43 -2.72 7.84 -16.05
CA ARG A 43 -2.33 6.75 -16.94
C ARG A 43 -3.35 5.60 -16.94
N TYR A 44 -4.01 5.35 -15.82
CA TYR A 44 -5.09 4.34 -15.71
C TYR A 44 -6.46 4.85 -16.17
N GLY A 45 -6.55 6.07 -16.71
CA GLY A 45 -7.79 6.62 -17.27
C GLY A 45 -8.66 7.41 -16.28
N ILE A 46 -8.20 7.59 -15.03
CA ILE A 46 -8.87 8.45 -14.06
C ILE A 46 -8.50 9.90 -14.41
N ARG A 47 -9.43 10.60 -15.06
CA ARG A 47 -9.24 11.97 -15.62
C ARG A 47 -10.28 12.94 -15.08
N SER A 48 -10.07 14.24 -15.31
CA SER A 48 -11.03 15.31 -15.03
C SER A 48 -11.53 15.30 -13.58
N THR A 49 -12.84 15.15 -13.35
CA THR A 49 -13.47 15.30 -12.04
C THR A 49 -12.92 14.33 -10.97
N PRO A 50 -12.83 13.00 -11.23
CA PRO A 50 -12.16 12.07 -10.33
C PRO A 50 -10.70 12.46 -10.01
N HIS A 51 -9.93 12.88 -11.02
CA HIS A 51 -8.52 13.24 -10.81
C HIS A 51 -8.36 14.49 -9.93
N ARG A 52 -9.23 15.49 -10.13
CA ARG A 52 -9.29 16.69 -9.29
C ARG A 52 -9.70 16.36 -7.85
N TRP A 53 -10.64 15.42 -7.67
CA TRP A 53 -11.05 14.94 -6.34
C TRP A 53 -9.87 14.30 -5.60
N PHE A 54 -9.13 13.38 -6.25
CA PHE A 54 -7.94 12.76 -5.66
C PHE A 54 -6.86 13.80 -5.34
N THR A 55 -6.65 14.77 -6.23
CA THR A 55 -5.69 15.86 -5.99
C THR A 55 -6.05 16.65 -4.74
N ASN A 56 -7.32 17.06 -4.59
CA ASN A 56 -7.78 17.81 -3.43
C ASN A 56 -7.72 17.00 -2.13
N TYR A 57 -8.13 15.72 -2.18
CA TYR A 57 -8.09 14.81 -1.04
C TYR A 57 -6.65 14.63 -0.52
N LEU A 58 -5.73 14.38 -1.44
CA LEU A 58 -4.32 14.15 -1.15
C LEU A 58 -3.59 15.44 -0.70
N SER A 59 -3.96 16.62 -1.20
CA SER A 59 -3.44 17.90 -0.73
C SER A 59 -3.96 18.29 0.66
N GLY A 60 -5.18 17.88 1.03
CA GLY A 60 -5.74 18.12 2.36
C GLY A 60 -5.01 17.37 3.47
N HIS A 61 -4.47 16.18 3.17
CA HIS A 61 -3.67 15.40 4.12
C HIS A 61 -2.29 16.03 4.41
N GLN A 62 -1.65 16.71 3.44
CA GLN A 62 -0.38 17.42 3.68
C GLN A 62 -0.53 18.64 4.62
N LYS A 63 -1.73 19.25 4.71
CA LYS A 63 -1.97 20.44 5.56
C LYS A 63 -2.26 20.11 7.02
N ARG A 64 -2.44 18.83 7.35
CA ARG A 64 -2.94 18.37 8.66
C ARG A 64 -1.92 17.52 9.43
N VAL A 65 -0.67 17.51 8.96
CA VAL A 65 0.50 16.95 9.66
C VAL A 65 1.28 18.09 10.28
#